data_AF-A0A6N9EHV9-F1
#
_entry.id   AF-A0A6N9EHV9-F1
#
_cell.length_a   1.000
_cell.length_b   1.000
_cell.length_c   1.000
_cell.angle_alpha   90.00
_cell.angle_beta   90.00
_cell.angle_gamma   90.00
#
_symmetry.space_group_name_H-M   'P 1'
#
loop_
_entity.id
_entity.type
_entity.pdbx_description
1 polymer ?
#
loop_
_entity_poly.entity_id
_entity_poly.type
_entity_poly.pdbx_seq_one_letter_code
_entity_poly.pdbx_strand_id
1 'polypeptide(L)'
;MSAPNLFAFSLIPFLAFLWYARRSQRFPPLAWWGFAATLVFVLVTVVAGGVAQLRFGQQLADVDPLHGGAEAFLTASNLLVALGFAQAGHQRQEAGKHPDKR
;
A
#
# COMPACT_ATOMS: atom_id res chain seq x y z
N MET A 1 -27.35 -1.96 -1.39
CA MET A 1 -26.05 -2.06 -0.67
C MET A 1 -25.43 -0.68 -0.65
N SER A 2 -25.16 -0.10 0.52
CA SER A 2 -24.58 1.24 0.65
C SER A 2 -23.08 1.22 0.34
N ALA A 3 -22.54 2.26 -0.31
CA ALA A 3 -21.13 2.37 -0.73
C ALA A 3 -20.06 2.01 0.34
N PRO A 4 -20.20 2.35 1.63
CA PRO A 4 -19.22 1.95 2.66
C PRO A 4 -19.09 0.43 2.82
N ASN A 5 -20.16 -0.31 2.56
CA ASN A 5 -20.14 -1.78 2.69
C ASN A 5 -19.28 -2.39 1.59
N LEU A 6 -19.36 -1.86 0.36
CA LEU A 6 -18.55 -2.34 -0.77
C LEU A 6 -17.06 -2.07 -0.53
N PHE A 7 -16.71 -0.93 0.07
CA PHE A 7 -15.33 -0.63 0.46
C PHE A 7 -14.80 -1.62 1.49
N ALA A 8 -15.54 -1.88 2.57
CA ALA A 8 -15.15 -2.84 3.59
C ALA A 8 -14.98 -4.27 3.00
N PHE A 9 -15.89 -4.70 2.12
CA PHE A 9 -15.75 -5.98 1.43
C PHE A 9 -14.54 -6.03 0.50
N SER A 10 -14.14 -4.90 -0.10
CA SER A 10 -12.94 -4.83 -0.95
C SER A 10 -11.62 -5.03 -0.20
N LEU A 11 -11.61 -4.88 1.14
CA LEU A 11 -10.43 -5.20 1.95
C LEU A 11 -10.13 -6.69 1.95
N ILE A 12 -11.15 -7.55 1.89
CA ILE A 12 -10.97 -9.02 1.91
C ILE A 12 -10.03 -9.50 0.78
N PRO A 13 -10.29 -9.20 -0.51
CA PRO A 13 -9.38 -9.60 -1.58
C PRO A 13 -8.01 -8.92 -1.46
N PHE A 14 -7.92 -7.70 -0.91
CA PHE A 14 -6.64 -7.03 -0.67
C PHE A 14 -5.78 -7.74 0.39
N LEU A 15 -6.37 -8.14 1.52
CA LEU A 15 -5.68 -8.92 2.54
C LEU A 15 -5.28 -10.30 2.01
N ALA A 16 -6.15 -10.95 1.24
CA ALA A 16 -5.82 -12.22 0.58
C ALA A 16 -4.61 -12.07 -0.36
N PHE A 17 -4.55 -10.97 -1.12
CA PHE A 17 -3.39 -10.61 -1.94
C PHE A 17 -2.11 -10.45 -1.11
N LEU A 18 -2.14 -9.68 -0.02
CA LEU A 18 -0.97 -9.48 0.86
C LEU A 18 -0.47 -10.80 1.46
N TRP A 19 -1.39 -11.64 1.91
CA TRP A 19 -1.09 -12.95 2.46
C TRP A 19 -0.44 -13.85 1.41
N TYR A 20 -1.03 -13.91 0.21
CA TYR A 20 -0.50 -14.70 -0.90
C TYR A 20 0.88 -14.20 -1.36
N ALA A 21 1.06 -12.89 -1.48
CA ALA A 21 2.33 -12.26 -1.83
C ALA A 21 3.44 -12.65 -0.86
N ARG A 22 3.16 -12.67 0.45
CA ARG A 22 4.12 -13.11 1.47
C ARG A 22 4.39 -14.62 1.43
N ARG A 23 3.36 -15.43 1.18
CA ARG A 23 3.48 -16.89 1.11
C ARG A 23 4.28 -17.37 -0.10
N SER A 24 4.17 -16.65 -1.23
CA SER A 24 4.79 -17.00 -2.51
C SER A 24 6.32 -16.90 -2.51
N GLN A 25 6.93 -16.16 -1.57
CA GLN A 25 8.39 -15.93 -1.47
C GLN A 25 9.07 -15.35 -2.74
N ARG A 26 8.33 -15.15 -3.83
CA ARG A 26 8.77 -14.57 -5.10
C ARG A 26 8.48 -13.07 -5.22
N PHE A 27 7.75 -12.53 -4.25
CA PHE A 27 7.37 -11.12 -4.22
C PHE A 27 8.48 -10.29 -3.59
N PRO A 28 8.93 -9.18 -4.22
CA PRO A 28 9.99 -8.37 -3.65
C PRO A 28 9.57 -7.83 -2.27
N PRO A 29 10.41 -7.96 -1.23
CA PRO A 29 10.05 -7.57 0.13
C PRO A 29 9.76 -6.07 0.24
N LEU A 30 10.47 -5.21 -0.50
CA LEU A 30 10.20 -3.78 -0.58
C LEU A 30 8.80 -3.47 -1.11
N ALA A 31 8.36 -4.17 -2.15
CA ALA A 31 7.03 -3.95 -2.71
C ALA A 31 5.94 -4.41 -1.76
N TRP A 32 6.15 -5.53 -1.06
CA TRP A 32 5.23 -5.99 -0.02
C TRP A 32 5.08 -4.95 1.10
N TRP A 33 6.18 -4.34 1.54
CA TRP A 33 6.14 -3.26 2.53
C TRP A 33 5.39 -2.02 2.01
N GLY A 34 5.55 -1.67 0.74
CA GLY A 34 4.77 -0.59 0.11
C GLY A 34 3.26 -0.86 0.15
N PHE A 35 2.81 -2.06 -0.25
CA PHE A 35 1.40 -2.44 -0.16
C PHE A 35 0.88 -2.51 1.28
N ALA A 36 1.70 -3.00 2.23
CA ALA A 36 1.36 -3.01 3.64
C ALA A 36 1.22 -1.59 4.21
N ALA A 37 2.09 -0.66 3.81
CA ALA A 37 1.98 0.74 4.17
C ALA A 37 0.66 1.34 3.65
N THR A 38 0.29 1.09 2.39
CA THR A 38 -1.01 1.53 1.84
C THR A 38 -2.20 0.97 2.64
N LEU A 39 -2.13 -0.27 3.13
CA LEU A 39 -3.19 -0.83 3.98
C LEU A 39 -3.28 -0.09 5.32
N VAL A 40 -2.14 0.18 5.96
CA VAL A 40 -2.08 0.95 7.20
C VAL A 40 -2.66 2.35 6.98
N PHE A 41 -2.30 3.01 5.87
CA PHE A 41 -2.87 4.29 5.48
C PHE A 41 -4.39 4.26 5.38
N VAL A 42 -4.94 3.25 4.71
CA VAL A 42 -6.38 3.06 4.60
C VAL A 42 -7.03 2.92 5.98
N LEU A 43 -6.47 2.10 6.88
CA LEU A 43 -7.01 1.93 8.23
C LEU A 43 -6.97 3.24 9.03
N VAL A 44 -5.86 3.96 8.97
CA VAL A 44 -5.68 5.25 9.65
C VAL A 44 -6.67 6.28 9.12
N THR A 45 -6.84 6.38 7.80
CA THR A 45 -7.75 7.35 7.18
C THR A 45 -9.23 7.04 7.45
N VAL A 46 -9.61 5.78 7.52
CA VAL A 46 -10.97 5.37 7.94
C VAL A 46 -11.24 5.78 9.39
N VAL A 47 -10.31 5.50 10.31
CA VAL A 47 -10.44 5.87 11.72
C VAL A 47 -10.45 7.39 11.89
N ALA A 48 -9.51 8.09 11.25
CA ALA A 48 -9.42 9.54 11.29
C ALA A 48 -10.70 10.18 10.72
N GLY A 49 -11.21 9.67 9.60
CA GLY A 49 -12.49 10.10 9.01
C GLY A 49 -13.66 9.93 9.96
N GLY A 50 -13.76 8.79 10.64
CA GLY A 50 -14.77 8.54 11.66
C GLY A 50 -14.66 9.49 12.85
N VAL A 51 -13.44 9.71 13.37
CA VAL A 51 -13.19 10.62 14.50
C VAL A 51 -13.54 12.06 14.14
N ALA A 52 -13.22 12.53 12.93
CA ALA A 52 -13.55 13.88 12.50
C ALA A 52 -15.06 14.10 12.37
N GLN A 53 -15.79 13.14 11.80
CA GLN A 53 -17.25 13.20 11.76
C GLN A 53 -17.86 13.24 13.16
N LEU A 54 -17.36 12.43 14.10
CA LEU A 54 -17.88 12.35 15.46
C LEU A 54 -17.55 13.57 16.32
N ARG A 55 -16.38 14.19 16.14
CA ARG A 55 -15.86 15.24 17.04
C ARG A 55 -16.04 16.65 16.51
N PHE A 56 -16.03 16.84 15.20
CA PHE A 56 -15.97 18.17 14.60
C PHE A 56 -17.13 18.46 13.64
N GLY A 57 -17.95 17.46 13.27
CA GLY A 57 -19.03 17.65 12.28
C GLY A 57 -18.54 18.14 10.92
N GLN A 58 -17.22 18.13 10.70
CA GLN A 58 -16.52 18.61 9.52
C GLN A 58 -15.76 17.47 8.85
N GLN A 59 -15.62 17.58 7.53
CA GLN A 59 -14.85 16.63 6.74
C GLN A 59 -13.36 16.77 7.04
N LEU A 60 -12.64 15.65 7.01
CA LEU A 60 -11.19 15.53 7.26
C LEU A 60 -10.30 16.44 6.37
N ALA A 61 -10.90 17.14 5.40
CA ALA A 61 -10.27 18.04 4.45
C ALA A 61 -9.90 19.42 5.03
N ASP A 62 -10.38 19.80 6.22
CA ASP A 62 -10.17 21.13 6.81
C ASP A 62 -8.84 21.25 7.62
N VAL A 63 -8.02 20.19 7.66
CA VAL A 63 -6.75 20.15 8.41
C VAL A 63 -5.56 19.96 7.46
N ASP A 64 -5.05 21.08 6.93
CA ASP A 64 -3.94 21.18 5.96
C ASP A 64 -2.71 20.27 6.24
N PRO A 65 -2.19 20.16 7.48
CA PRO A 65 -1.04 19.30 7.77
C PRO A 65 -1.33 17.80 7.61
N LEU A 66 -2.57 17.39 7.90
CA LEU A 66 -2.99 15.99 7.85
C LEU A 66 -3.21 15.54 6.41
N HIS A 67 -3.70 16.44 5.57
CA HIS A 67 -3.84 16.22 4.14
C HIS A 67 -2.48 16.06 3.45
N GLY A 68 -1.57 17.02 3.64
CA GLY A 68 -0.21 16.92 3.07
C GLY A 68 0.57 15.71 3.59
N GLY A 69 0.41 15.35 4.87
CA GLY A 69 0.98 14.13 5.43
C GLY A 69 0.41 12.85 4.80
N ALA A 70 -0.88 12.83 4.49
CA ALA A 70 -1.52 11.72 3.81
C ALA A 70 -1.00 11.51 2.38
N GLU A 71 -0.89 12.60 1.62
CA GLU A 71 -0.35 12.57 0.25
C GLU A 71 1.12 12.13 0.23
N ALA A 72 1.94 12.65 1.15
CA ALA A 72 3.33 12.27 1.29
C ALA A 72 3.48 10.78 1.66
N PHE A 73 2.65 10.28 2.58
CA PHE A 73 2.67 8.87 2.98
C PHE A 73 2.27 7.94 1.83
N LEU A 74 1.23 8.30 1.08
CA LEU A 74 0.77 7.52 -0.07
C LEU A 74 1.82 7.51 -1.18
N THR A 75 2.47 8.66 -1.42
CA THR A 75 3.58 8.79 -2.37
C THR A 75 4.76 7.91 -1.97
N ALA A 76 5.17 7.94 -0.70
CA ALA A 76 6.24 7.08 -0.19
C ALA A 76 5.89 5.59 -0.30
N SER A 77 4.64 5.21 0.01
CA SER A 77 4.16 3.84 -0.12
C SER A 77 4.22 3.34 -1.57
N ASN A 78 3.75 4.15 -2.52
CA ASN A 78 3.80 3.83 -3.94
C ASN A 78 5.23 3.78 -4.48
N LEU A 79 6.12 4.66 -3.99
CA LEU A 79 7.53 4.63 -4.34
C LEU A 79 8.20 3.34 -3.86
N LEU A 80 7.90 2.84 -2.66
CA LEU A 80 8.39 1.55 -2.18
C LEU A 80 7.93 0.39 -3.07
N VAL A 81 6.68 0.42 -3.54
CA VAL A 81 6.17 -0.57 -4.52
C VAL A 81 6.98 -0.52 -5.81
N ALA A 82 7.11 0.66 -6.41
CA ALA A 82 7.84 0.84 -7.66
C ALA A 82 9.31 0.40 -7.55
N LEU A 83 10.01 0.84 -6.50
CA LEU A 83 11.40 0.47 -6.25
C LEU A 83 11.55 -1.04 -5.99
N GLY A 84 10.63 -1.64 -5.23
CA GLY A 84 10.67 -3.07 -4.95
C GLY A 84 10.58 -3.92 -6.22
N PHE A 85 9.71 -3.55 -7.16
CA PHE A 85 9.62 -4.24 -8.44
C PHE A 85 10.76 -3.90 -9.39
N ALA A 86 11.23 -2.65 -9.41
CA ALA A 86 12.37 -2.23 -10.24
C ALA A 86 13.64 -3.02 -9.87
N GLN A 87 13.92 -3.18 -8.58
CA GLN A 87 15.06 -3.98 -8.09
C GLN A 87 14.94 -5.45 -8.47
N ALA A 88 13.76 -6.06 -8.29
CA ALA A 88 13.52 -7.45 -8.69
C ALA A 88 13.67 -7.66 -10.20
N GLY A 89 13.25 -6.67 -11.01
CA GLY A 89 13.44 -6.68 -12.46
C GLY A 89 14.90 -6.62 -12.87
N HIS A 90 15.70 -5.75 -12.23
CA HIS A 90 17.14 -5.63 -12.49
C HIS A 90 17.88 -6.93 -12.16
N GLN A 91 17.63 -7.53 -10.99
CA GLN A 91 18.27 -8.79 -10.57
C GLN A 91 17.98 -9.94 -11.54
N ARG A 92 16.76 -10.01 -12.10
CA ARG A 92 16.41 -11.02 -13.11
C ARG A 92 17.15 -10.81 -14.44
N GLN A 93 17.34 -9.56 -14.87
CA GLN A 93 18.06 -9.26 -16.10
C GLN A 93 19.56 -9.57 -15.99
N GLU A 94 20.17 -9.26 -14.84
CA GLU A 94 21.58 -9.59 -14.58
C GLU A 94 21.81 -11.11 -14.52
N ALA A 95 20.93 -11.86 -13.84
CA ALA A 95 20.99 -13.32 -13.78
C ALA A 95 20.83 -13.98 -15.17
N GLY A 96 20.02 -13.41 -16.07
CA GLY A 96 19.85 -13.91 -17.44
C GLY A 96 21.02 -13.58 -18.37
N LYS A 97 21.83 -12.58 -18.05
CA LYS A 97 22.96 -12.12 -18.90
C LYS A 97 24.25 -12.91 -18.67
N HIS A 98 24.35 -13.66 -17.58
CA HIS A 98 25.51 -14.48 -17.24
C HIS A 98 25.12 -15.96 -17.04
N PRO A 99 24.61 -16.66 -18.07
CA PRO A 99 24.53 -18.11 -18.01
C PRO A 99 25.96 -18.63 -17.95
N ASP A 100 26.29 -19.25 -16.83
CA ASP A 100 27.50 -19.97 -16.47
C ASP A 100 28.55 -20.16 -17.60
N LYS A 101 29.74 -19.57 -17.39
CA LYS A 101 30.99 -20.05 -18.00
C LYS A 101 31.43 -21.27 -17.16
N ARG A 102 30.85 -22.44 -17.41
CA ARG A 102 31.41 -23.73 -16.98
C ARG A 102 31.47 -24.67 -18.17
#